data_AF-A0A7S1RET1-F1
#
_entry.id   AF-A0A7S1RET1-F1
#
_cell.length_a   1.000
_cell.length_b   1.000
_cell.length_c   1.000
_cell.angle_alpha   90.00
_cell.angle_beta   90.00
_cell.angle_gamma   90.00
#
_symmetry.space_group_name_H-M   'P 1'
#
loop_
_entity.id
_entity.type
_entity.pdbx_description
1 polymer ?
#
loop_
_entity_poly.entity_id
_entity_poly.type
_entity_poly.pdbx_seq_one_letter_code
_entity_poly.pdbx_strand_id
1 'polypeptide(L)'
;ANRRARRSFFTQWAEALRRPWWWAAPLLFSSLQLACFAVTGDSLFGILTGGVVESLRLAATGRAMHWHMFGAMLMWALGAVQFLGKPLRHGRLAWVHRLSGRAFLALWFLIVGPTAAYLSLYCGTGPNKAHFSMTCFAIVSADTTLFANYFFWRGWQVARRRANGAASLVLHGKAMSAGLFFTMTIIWQRPAQAVLIGLRHALLRLAPALNPDWVQSRWLCETLA
;
A
#
# COMPACT_ATOMS: atom_id res chain seq x y z
N ALA A 1 34.47 15.86 11.35
CA ALA A 1 34.06 14.46 11.07
C ALA A 1 32.54 14.34 10.88
N ASN A 2 32.16 13.86 9.69
CA ASN A 2 30.83 13.66 9.09
C ASN A 2 29.63 13.24 9.99
N ARG A 3 29.00 14.17 10.73
CA ARG A 3 27.68 13.92 11.35
C ARG A 3 26.54 13.76 10.33
N ARG A 4 26.73 14.22 9.08
CA ARG A 4 25.75 14.00 7.98
C ARG A 4 25.77 12.57 7.43
N ALA A 5 26.87 11.81 7.56
CA ALA A 5 27.03 10.50 6.93
C ALA A 5 26.40 9.32 7.69
N ARG A 6 25.83 9.52 8.88
CA ARG A 6 25.16 8.45 9.67
C ARG A 6 23.68 8.73 9.95
N ARG A 7 22.97 9.38 9.02
CA ARG A 7 21.50 9.39 9.09
C ARG A 7 21.00 8.02 8.68
N SER A 8 20.38 7.28 9.62
CA SER A 8 19.79 5.97 9.31
C SER A 8 18.75 6.12 8.20
N PHE A 9 18.57 5.08 7.39
CA PHE A 9 17.59 5.04 6.29
C PHE A 9 16.22 5.62 6.70
N PHE A 10 15.70 5.23 7.85
CA PHE A 10 14.41 5.73 8.37
C PHE A 10 14.37 7.23 8.65
N THR A 11 15.49 7.83 9.06
CA THR A 11 15.54 9.29 9.25
C THR A 11 15.52 10.03 7.91
N GLN A 12 16.18 9.47 6.90
CA GLN A 12 16.13 10.01 5.54
C GLN A 12 14.71 9.87 4.96
N TRP A 13 14.05 8.74 5.19
CA TRP A 13 12.65 8.52 4.81
C TRP A 13 11.67 9.51 5.46
N ALA A 14 11.77 9.71 6.78
CA ALA A 14 10.90 10.64 7.49
C ALA A 14 11.11 12.12 7.08
N GLU A 15 12.28 12.44 6.54
CA GLU A 15 12.60 13.74 5.95
C GLU A 15 12.08 13.85 4.51
N ALA A 16 12.20 12.75 3.74
CA ALA A 16 11.62 12.59 2.42
C ALA A 16 10.11 12.86 2.40
N LEU A 17 9.34 12.26 3.32
CA LEU A 17 7.88 12.49 3.42
C LEU A 17 7.47 13.95 3.60
N ARG A 18 8.38 14.86 3.97
CA ARG A 18 8.10 16.29 4.09
C ARG A 18 8.23 17.05 2.77
N ARG A 19 8.78 16.43 1.73
CA ARG A 19 8.97 17.07 0.43
C ARG A 19 7.74 16.77 -0.44
N PRO A 20 7.07 17.79 -1.02
CA PRO A 20 5.84 17.60 -1.78
C PRO A 20 5.96 16.57 -2.91
N TRP A 21 7.10 16.51 -3.59
CA TRP A 21 7.29 15.60 -4.71
C TRP A 21 7.23 14.11 -4.33
N TRP A 22 7.52 13.72 -3.07
CA TRP A 22 7.37 12.31 -2.64
C TRP A 22 5.91 11.88 -2.64
N TRP A 23 4.98 12.85 -2.56
CA TRP A 23 3.55 12.63 -2.63
C TRP A 23 3.02 12.62 -4.06
N ALA A 24 3.85 12.93 -5.07
CA ALA A 24 3.44 12.83 -6.47
C ALA A 24 3.16 11.38 -6.87
N ALA A 25 3.97 10.42 -6.41
CA ALA A 25 3.79 9.00 -6.70
C ALA A 25 2.48 8.41 -6.11
N PRO A 26 2.15 8.55 -4.81
CA PRO A 26 0.87 8.08 -4.27
C PRO A 26 -0.32 8.83 -4.88
N LEU A 27 -0.17 10.12 -5.19
CA LEU A 27 -1.20 10.90 -5.86
C LEU A 27 -1.47 10.35 -7.26
N LEU A 28 -0.44 10.18 -8.07
CA LEU A 28 -0.56 9.61 -9.41
C LEU A 28 -1.17 8.21 -9.36
N PHE A 29 -0.68 7.35 -8.46
CA PHE A 29 -1.23 6.02 -8.25
C PHE A 29 -2.73 6.07 -7.92
N SER A 30 -3.11 6.91 -6.95
CA SER A 30 -4.51 7.04 -6.53
C SER A 30 -5.39 7.61 -7.64
N SER A 31 -4.91 8.62 -8.38
CA SER A 31 -5.63 9.24 -9.49
C SER A 31 -5.85 8.27 -10.64
N LEU A 32 -4.82 7.48 -11.01
CA LEU A 32 -4.95 6.45 -12.05
C LEU A 32 -5.95 5.37 -11.62
N GLN A 33 -5.89 4.95 -10.36
CA GLN A 33 -6.81 3.97 -9.81
C GLN A 33 -8.27 4.48 -9.83
N LEU A 34 -8.50 5.74 -9.43
CA LEU A 34 -9.82 6.38 -9.45
C LEU A 34 -10.35 6.60 -10.86
N ALA A 35 -9.49 7.04 -11.79
CA ALA A 35 -9.86 7.23 -13.19
C ALA A 35 -10.25 5.89 -13.84
N CYS A 36 -9.48 4.82 -13.56
CA CYS A 36 -9.80 3.48 -14.04
C CYS A 36 -11.13 2.98 -13.46
N PHE A 37 -11.37 3.21 -12.15
CA PHE A 37 -12.63 2.88 -11.50
C PHE A 37 -13.82 3.65 -12.11
N ALA A 38 -13.67 4.95 -12.37
CA ALA A 38 -14.74 5.76 -12.94
C ALA A 38 -15.13 5.31 -14.36
N VAL A 39 -14.16 4.86 -15.16
CA VAL A 39 -14.40 4.43 -16.55
C VAL A 39 -14.88 2.98 -16.63
N THR A 40 -14.27 2.09 -15.84
CA THR A 40 -14.46 0.64 -16.00
C THR A 40 -15.29 0.02 -14.87
N GLY A 41 -15.48 0.71 -13.74
CA GLY A 41 -16.02 0.10 -12.52
C GLY A 41 -15.08 -0.94 -11.91
N ASP A 42 -13.83 -1.00 -12.33
CA ASP A 42 -12.79 -1.88 -11.77
C ASP A 42 -11.52 -1.09 -11.43
N SER A 43 -10.67 -1.74 -10.65
CA SER A 43 -9.34 -1.30 -10.23
C SER A 43 -8.36 -1.27 -11.41
N LEU A 44 -7.37 -0.35 -11.40
CA LEU A 44 -6.32 -0.32 -12.42
C LEU A 44 -5.62 -1.67 -12.55
N PHE A 45 -5.28 -2.28 -11.42
CA PHE A 45 -4.66 -3.61 -11.40
C PHE A 45 -5.64 -4.72 -11.77
N GLY A 46 -6.93 -4.55 -11.45
CA GLY A 46 -8.00 -5.42 -11.94
C GLY A 46 -7.99 -5.48 -13.47
N ILE A 47 -7.90 -4.33 -14.14
CA ILE A 47 -7.82 -4.25 -15.59
C ILE A 47 -6.49 -4.77 -16.13
N LEU A 48 -5.35 -4.29 -15.61
CA LEU A 48 -4.02 -4.65 -16.10
C LEU A 48 -3.72 -6.14 -16.00
N THR A 49 -4.28 -6.82 -14.99
CA THR A 49 -4.05 -8.24 -14.74
C THR A 49 -5.17 -9.13 -15.24
N GLY A 50 -6.18 -8.58 -15.94
CA GLY A 50 -7.32 -9.38 -16.45
C GLY A 50 -8.15 -10.01 -15.34
N GLY A 51 -8.31 -9.31 -14.21
CA GLY A 51 -9.12 -9.72 -13.07
C GLY A 51 -8.40 -10.61 -12.05
N VAL A 52 -7.11 -10.86 -12.22
CA VAL A 52 -6.31 -11.73 -11.33
C VAL A 52 -6.02 -11.04 -10.00
N VAL A 53 -5.75 -9.74 -10.03
CA VAL A 53 -5.23 -8.97 -8.89
C VAL A 53 -6.11 -7.76 -8.63
N GLU A 54 -6.57 -7.64 -7.39
CA GLU A 54 -7.33 -6.48 -6.91
C GLU A 54 -8.55 -6.09 -7.72
N SER A 55 -9.16 -7.04 -8.45
CA SER A 55 -10.40 -6.75 -9.14
C SER A 55 -11.54 -6.55 -8.14
N LEU A 56 -12.23 -5.44 -8.31
CA LEU A 56 -13.38 -5.00 -7.55
C LEU A 56 -14.63 -5.83 -7.87
N ARG A 57 -14.60 -6.58 -8.96
CA ARG A 57 -15.68 -7.43 -9.47
C ARG A 57 -15.64 -8.85 -8.91
N LEU A 58 -14.60 -9.22 -8.17
CA LEU A 58 -14.51 -10.54 -7.55
C LEU A 58 -15.59 -10.70 -6.48
N ALA A 59 -16.39 -11.77 -6.58
CA ALA A 59 -17.52 -12.00 -5.67
C ALA A 59 -17.11 -12.09 -4.20
N ALA A 60 -15.98 -12.76 -3.91
CA ALA A 60 -15.51 -12.98 -2.55
C ALA A 60 -14.78 -11.77 -1.94
N THR A 61 -13.93 -11.09 -2.72
CA THR A 61 -12.97 -10.10 -2.20
C THR A 61 -13.21 -8.68 -2.70
N GLY A 62 -14.05 -8.49 -3.72
CA GLY A 62 -14.26 -7.20 -4.38
C GLY A 62 -14.80 -6.11 -3.46
N ARG A 63 -15.72 -6.46 -2.54
CA ARG A 63 -16.23 -5.51 -1.54
C ARG A 63 -15.13 -5.05 -0.57
N ALA A 64 -14.32 -5.99 -0.06
CA ALA A 64 -13.22 -5.67 0.83
C ALA A 64 -12.18 -4.80 0.11
N MET A 65 -11.91 -5.08 -1.17
CA MET A 65 -11.00 -4.30 -2.00
C MET A 65 -11.51 -2.86 -2.23
N HIS A 66 -12.81 -2.66 -2.46
CA HIS A 66 -13.38 -1.30 -2.54
C HIS A 66 -13.11 -0.50 -1.27
N TRP A 67 -13.46 -1.05 -0.10
CA TRP A 67 -13.24 -0.39 1.18
C TRP A 67 -11.76 -0.13 1.44
N HIS A 68 -10.90 -1.09 1.11
CA HIS A 68 -9.45 -0.94 1.22
C HIS A 68 -8.94 0.21 0.35
N MET A 69 -9.29 0.20 -0.94
CA MET A 69 -8.83 1.18 -1.93
C MET A 69 -9.20 2.61 -1.52
N PHE A 70 -10.49 2.89 -1.29
CA PHE A 70 -10.92 4.25 -0.92
C PHE A 70 -10.46 4.65 0.49
N GLY A 71 -10.48 3.71 1.43
CA GLY A 71 -9.97 3.95 2.78
C GLY A 71 -8.48 4.29 2.79
N ALA A 72 -7.67 3.58 2.00
CA ALA A 72 -6.24 3.81 1.87
C ALA A 72 -5.93 5.15 1.20
N MET A 73 -6.67 5.52 0.14
CA MET A 73 -6.53 6.83 -0.52
C MET A 73 -6.82 7.98 0.47
N LEU A 74 -7.93 7.90 1.20
CA LEU A 74 -8.28 8.90 2.20
C LEU A 74 -7.24 8.95 3.33
N MET A 75 -6.81 7.79 3.81
CA MET A 75 -5.75 7.70 4.81
C MET A 75 -4.45 8.34 4.33
N TRP A 76 -4.00 8.08 3.09
CA TRP A 76 -2.81 8.72 2.54
C TRP A 76 -2.97 10.22 2.35
N ALA A 77 -4.14 10.71 1.93
CA ALA A 77 -4.43 12.14 1.88
C ALA A 77 -4.30 12.79 3.27
N LEU A 78 -4.85 12.17 4.31
CA LEU A 78 -4.65 12.62 5.69
C LEU A 78 -3.18 12.53 6.12
N GLY A 79 -2.46 11.51 5.67
CA GLY A 79 -1.01 11.39 5.81
C GLY A 79 -0.28 12.60 5.20
N ALA A 80 -0.64 13.01 3.99
CA ALA A 80 -0.06 14.18 3.34
C ALA A 80 -0.30 15.45 4.18
N VAL A 81 -1.51 15.63 4.70
CA VAL A 81 -1.83 16.72 5.63
C VAL A 81 -0.97 16.64 6.90
N GLN A 82 -0.72 15.45 7.45
CA GLN A 82 0.12 15.28 8.64
C GLN A 82 1.59 15.68 8.39
N PHE A 83 2.13 15.37 7.22
CA PHE A 83 3.55 15.56 6.91
C PHE A 83 3.87 16.91 6.26
N LEU A 84 3.05 17.35 5.29
CA LEU A 84 3.20 18.63 4.59
C LEU A 84 2.58 19.78 5.39
N GLY A 85 1.47 19.53 6.08
CA GLY A 85 0.77 20.50 6.93
C GLY A 85 1.41 20.74 8.30
N LYS A 86 2.71 20.51 8.47
CA LYS A 86 3.41 20.80 9.74
C LYS A 86 3.27 22.24 10.23
N PRO A 87 3.25 23.27 9.38
CA PRO A 87 2.97 24.64 9.82
C PRO A 87 1.62 24.76 10.53
N LEU A 88 0.62 23.97 10.15
CA LEU A 88 -0.72 23.96 10.76
C LEU A 88 -0.73 23.38 12.17
N ARG A 89 0.38 22.82 12.66
CA ARG A 89 0.47 22.26 14.01
C ARG A 89 0.41 23.32 15.11
N HIS A 90 0.70 24.58 14.76
CA HIS A 90 0.70 25.71 15.66
C HIS A 90 -0.41 26.69 15.27
N GLY A 91 -0.97 27.40 16.26
CA GLY A 91 -2.02 28.41 16.04
C GLY A 91 -3.45 27.86 15.93
N ARG A 92 -4.35 28.65 15.34
CA ARG A 92 -5.80 28.40 15.32
C ARG A 92 -6.20 27.13 14.57
N LEU A 93 -5.39 26.68 13.61
CA LEU A 93 -5.65 25.48 12.80
C LEU A 93 -5.03 24.19 13.38
N ALA A 94 -4.41 24.25 14.57
CA ALA A 94 -3.80 23.08 15.21
C ALA A 94 -4.79 21.95 15.52
N TRP A 95 -6.08 22.24 15.64
CA TRP A 95 -7.11 21.21 15.81
C TRP A 95 -7.30 20.39 14.53
N VAL A 96 -7.19 20.98 13.33
CA VAL A 96 -7.30 20.27 12.05
C VAL A 96 -6.17 19.25 11.91
N HIS A 97 -4.94 19.65 12.21
CA HIS A 97 -3.78 18.74 12.21
C HIS A 97 -3.97 17.60 13.24
N ARG A 98 -4.47 17.90 14.44
CA ARG A 98 -4.73 16.85 15.45
C ARG A 98 -5.88 15.91 15.05
N LEU A 99 -6.96 16.44 14.49
CA LEU A 99 -8.12 15.67 14.08
C LEU A 99 -7.79 14.77 12.90
N SER A 100 -7.09 15.29 11.88
CA SER A 100 -6.63 14.49 10.74
C SER A 100 -5.70 13.36 11.16
N GLY A 101 -4.83 13.57 12.14
CA GLY A 101 -3.98 12.49 12.69
C GLY A 101 -4.77 11.40 13.42
N ARG A 102 -5.87 11.76 14.11
CA ARG A 102 -6.77 10.79 14.75
C ARG A 102 -7.59 10.04 13.71
N ALA A 103 -8.17 10.75 12.74
CA ALA A 103 -8.92 10.17 11.63
C ALA A 103 -8.05 9.22 10.79
N PHE A 104 -6.80 9.59 10.54
CA PHE A 104 -5.80 8.74 9.89
C PHE A 104 -5.66 7.39 10.62
N LEU A 105 -5.44 7.42 11.94
CA LEU A 105 -5.26 6.20 12.73
C LEU A 105 -6.56 5.38 12.81
N ALA A 106 -7.71 6.04 12.96
CA ALA A 106 -9.01 5.37 12.97
C ALA A 106 -9.27 4.65 11.65
N LEU A 107 -9.02 5.31 10.51
CA LEU A 107 -9.12 4.68 9.19
C LEU A 107 -8.21 3.46 9.07
N TRP A 108 -6.97 3.55 9.55
CA TRP A 108 -6.06 2.40 9.55
C TRP A 108 -6.61 1.24 10.37
N PHE A 109 -6.92 1.46 11.66
CA PHE A 109 -7.29 0.36 12.54
C PHE A 109 -8.68 -0.21 12.28
N LEU A 110 -9.60 0.55 11.71
CA LEU A 110 -10.99 0.13 11.51
C LEU A 110 -11.29 -0.34 10.08
N ILE A 111 -10.58 0.18 9.08
CA ILE A 111 -10.87 -0.10 7.67
C ILE A 111 -9.63 -0.66 6.97
N VAL A 112 -8.58 0.15 6.81
CA VAL A 112 -7.46 -0.16 5.90
C VAL A 112 -6.66 -1.37 6.37
N GLY A 113 -6.27 -1.42 7.64
CA GLY A 113 -5.51 -2.53 8.22
C GLY A 113 -6.30 -3.85 8.21
N PRO A 114 -7.54 -3.91 8.72
CA PRO A 114 -8.36 -5.12 8.66
C PRO A 114 -8.62 -5.60 7.23
N THR A 115 -8.95 -4.69 6.32
CA THR A 115 -9.14 -5.07 4.90
C THR A 115 -7.83 -5.50 4.25
N ALA A 116 -6.69 -4.88 4.57
CA ALA A 116 -5.38 -5.31 4.08
C ALA A 116 -5.01 -6.72 4.56
N ALA A 117 -5.26 -7.02 5.84
CA ALA A 117 -5.02 -8.34 6.41
C ALA A 117 -5.93 -9.39 5.78
N TYR A 118 -7.23 -9.09 5.66
CA TYR A 118 -8.19 -9.95 4.96
C TYR A 118 -7.76 -10.21 3.52
N LEU A 119 -7.43 -9.16 2.77
CA LEU A 119 -6.97 -9.28 1.40
C LEU A 119 -5.65 -10.06 1.35
N SER A 120 -4.72 -9.89 2.28
CA SER A 120 -3.48 -10.69 2.29
C SER A 120 -3.74 -12.19 2.50
N LEU A 121 -4.79 -12.57 3.25
CA LEU A 121 -5.14 -13.98 3.47
C LEU A 121 -5.97 -14.59 2.34
N TYR A 122 -6.78 -13.77 1.66
CA TYR A 122 -7.77 -14.24 0.68
C TYR A 122 -7.50 -13.74 -0.75
N CYS A 123 -6.41 -13.01 -1.01
CA CYS A 123 -6.02 -12.62 -2.36
C CYS A 123 -5.56 -13.86 -3.13
N GLY A 124 -6.28 -14.22 -4.19
CA GLY A 124 -6.01 -15.42 -4.99
C GLY A 124 -7.20 -16.38 -5.15
N THR A 125 -8.37 -16.09 -4.59
CA THR A 125 -9.58 -16.94 -4.71
C THR A 125 -10.33 -16.78 -6.05
N GLY A 126 -9.69 -16.36 -7.13
CA GLY A 126 -10.30 -16.14 -8.45
C GLY A 126 -10.16 -17.34 -9.42
N PRO A 127 -10.84 -17.31 -10.59
CA PRO A 127 -10.73 -18.37 -11.61
C PRO A 127 -9.40 -18.36 -12.38
N ASN A 128 -8.71 -17.21 -12.45
CA ASN A 128 -7.46 -17.03 -13.22
C ASN A 128 -6.22 -17.06 -12.30
N LYS A 129 -5.94 -18.20 -11.67
CA LYS A 129 -4.97 -18.26 -10.56
C LYS A 129 -3.51 -18.22 -11.05
N ALA A 130 -2.74 -17.25 -10.54
CA ALA A 130 -1.27 -17.24 -10.57
C ALA A 130 -0.78 -17.55 -9.16
N HIS A 131 -0.90 -18.81 -8.75
CA HIS A 131 -0.87 -19.21 -7.34
C HIS A 131 0.42 -18.80 -6.63
N PHE A 132 1.58 -18.97 -7.26
CA PHE A 132 2.85 -18.69 -6.63
C PHE A 132 3.06 -17.17 -6.46
N SER A 133 2.88 -16.40 -7.54
CA SER A 133 2.98 -14.94 -7.51
C SER A 133 2.01 -14.30 -6.51
N MET A 134 0.79 -14.82 -6.43
CA MET A 134 -0.22 -14.36 -5.47
C MET A 134 0.12 -14.74 -4.03
N THR A 135 0.74 -15.90 -3.82
CA THR A 135 1.23 -16.32 -2.49
C THR A 135 2.38 -15.43 -2.03
N CYS A 136 3.37 -15.16 -2.89
CA CYS A 136 4.44 -14.22 -2.57
C CYS A 136 3.90 -12.82 -2.26
N PHE A 137 2.94 -12.35 -3.07
CA PHE A 137 2.26 -11.08 -2.84
C PHE A 137 1.51 -11.06 -1.49
N ALA A 138 0.79 -12.12 -1.16
CA ALA A 138 0.06 -12.29 0.10
C ALA A 138 1.01 -12.20 1.30
N ILE A 139 2.14 -12.91 1.27
CA ILE A 139 3.15 -12.89 2.34
C ILE A 139 3.70 -11.47 2.52
N VAL A 140 4.17 -10.84 1.44
CA VAL A 140 4.74 -9.50 1.48
C VAL A 140 3.71 -8.46 1.97
N SER A 141 2.45 -8.61 1.58
CA SER A 141 1.35 -7.74 2.02
C SER A 141 1.00 -7.95 3.48
N ALA A 142 1.02 -9.20 3.97
CA ALA A 142 0.80 -9.52 5.36
C ALA A 142 1.91 -8.91 6.24
N ASP A 143 3.18 -9.05 5.83
CA ASP A 143 4.33 -8.43 6.52
C ASP A 143 4.20 -6.91 6.54
N THR A 144 3.90 -6.32 5.38
CA THR A 144 3.70 -4.88 5.25
C THR A 144 2.59 -4.39 6.18
N THR A 145 1.48 -5.11 6.23
CA THR A 145 0.33 -4.81 7.11
C THR A 145 0.72 -4.94 8.58
N LEU A 146 1.44 -6.01 8.95
CA LEU A 146 1.89 -6.25 10.32
C LEU A 146 2.83 -5.15 10.81
N PHE A 147 3.84 -4.78 10.01
CA PHE A 147 4.77 -3.71 10.37
C PHE A 147 4.08 -2.35 10.43
N ALA A 148 3.24 -2.02 9.45
CA ALA A 148 2.46 -0.78 9.49
C ALA A 148 1.58 -0.72 10.76
N ASN A 149 0.91 -1.82 11.08
CA ASN A 149 0.06 -1.93 12.26
C ASN A 149 0.86 -1.74 13.56
N TYR A 150 2.00 -2.43 13.68
CA TYR A 150 2.91 -2.26 14.81
C TYR A 150 3.34 -0.80 14.97
N PHE A 151 3.84 -0.15 13.92
CA PHE A 151 4.36 1.21 14.01
C PHE A 151 3.27 2.25 14.27
N PHE A 152 2.09 2.12 13.67
CA PHE A 152 0.96 3.00 13.99
C PHE A 152 0.46 2.78 15.41
N TRP A 153 0.43 1.54 15.90
CA TRP A 153 0.08 1.24 17.30
C TRP A 153 1.07 1.87 18.26
N ARG A 154 2.38 1.72 18.01
CA ARG A 154 3.43 2.39 18.80
C ARG A 154 3.29 3.90 18.73
N GLY A 155 3.01 4.46 17.55
CA GLY A 155 2.73 5.89 17.36
C GLY A 155 1.58 6.38 18.23
N TRP A 156 0.47 5.64 18.25
CA TRP A 156 -0.69 5.92 19.08
C TRP A 156 -0.38 5.82 20.58
N GLN A 157 0.29 4.77 21.03
CA GLN A 157 0.70 4.60 22.43
C GLN A 157 1.60 5.74 22.90
N VAL A 158 2.58 6.15 22.09
CA VAL A 158 3.44 7.31 22.40
C VAL A 158 2.62 8.59 22.48
N ALA A 159 1.61 8.77 21.63
CA ALA A 159 0.72 9.94 21.70
C ALA A 159 -0.16 9.95 22.95
N ARG A 160 -0.63 8.79 23.41
CA ARG A 160 -1.44 8.65 24.64
C ARG A 160 -0.63 8.85 25.92
N ARG A 161 0.60 8.34 25.96
CA ARG A 161 1.46 8.30 27.16
C ARG A 161 2.51 9.41 27.18
N ARG A 162 2.27 10.56 26.53
CA ARG A 162 3.26 11.64 26.43
C ARG A 162 3.58 12.22 27.83
N ALA A 163 4.68 11.78 28.41
CA ALA A 163 5.27 12.36 29.61
C ALA A 163 6.48 13.27 29.27
N ASN A 164 7.29 12.90 28.26
CA ASN A 164 8.62 13.49 28.02
C ASN A 164 8.65 14.51 26.87
N GLY A 165 7.68 15.43 26.83
CA GLY A 165 7.69 16.62 25.97
C GLY A 165 8.19 16.39 24.53
N ALA A 166 9.26 17.10 24.14
CA ALA A 166 9.81 17.09 22.78
C ALA A 166 10.32 15.70 22.32
N ALA A 167 10.89 14.89 23.21
CA ALA A 167 11.40 13.56 22.86
C ALA A 167 10.26 12.61 22.46
N SER A 168 9.13 12.66 23.18
CA SER A 168 7.93 11.89 22.85
C SER A 168 7.36 12.28 21.48
N LEU A 169 7.45 13.56 21.11
CA LEU A 169 7.00 14.04 19.80
C LEU A 169 7.87 13.52 18.65
N VAL A 170 9.19 13.48 18.85
CA VAL A 170 10.12 12.94 17.86
C VAL A 170 9.87 11.44 17.68
N LEU A 171 9.72 10.68 18.78
CA LEU A 171 9.46 9.25 18.71
C LEU A 171 8.12 8.94 18.03
N HIS A 172 7.06 9.67 18.37
CA HIS A 172 5.77 9.57 17.69
C HIS A 172 5.90 9.82 16.19
N GLY A 173 6.58 10.91 15.80
CA GLY A 173 6.79 11.23 14.39
C GLY A 173 7.56 10.13 13.64
N LYS A 174 8.59 9.54 14.26
CA LYS A 174 9.32 8.41 13.69
C LYS A 174 8.43 7.18 13.49
N ALA A 175 7.65 6.82 14.51
CA ALA A 175 6.73 5.69 14.43
C ALA A 175 5.67 5.89 13.34
N MET A 176 5.04 7.06 13.26
CA MET A 176 4.08 7.38 12.21
C MET A 176 4.71 7.35 10.81
N SER A 177 5.96 7.84 10.66
CA SER A 177 6.68 7.83 9.38
C SER A 177 7.03 6.41 8.94
N ALA A 178 7.41 5.54 9.88
CA ALA A 178 7.70 4.14 9.61
C ALA A 178 6.42 3.39 9.23
N GLY A 179 5.31 3.58 9.96
CA GLY A 179 4.04 2.97 9.58
C GLY A 179 3.62 3.38 8.17
N LEU A 180 3.70 4.68 7.86
CA LEU A 180 3.37 5.19 6.53
C LEU A 180 4.30 4.65 5.44
N PHE A 181 5.61 4.53 5.71
CA PHE A 181 6.57 3.89 4.80
C PHE A 181 6.07 2.52 4.35
N PHE A 182 5.73 1.66 5.32
CA PHE A 182 5.24 0.32 5.02
C PHE A 182 3.99 0.39 4.17
N THR A 183 3.01 1.24 4.49
CA THR A 183 1.82 1.33 3.61
C THR A 183 2.16 1.77 2.18
N MET A 184 3.16 2.62 1.99
CA MET A 184 3.54 3.17 0.69
C MET A 184 4.46 2.27 -0.14
N THR A 185 4.95 1.15 0.41
CA THR A 185 5.73 0.17 -0.38
C THR A 185 4.93 -0.38 -1.55
N ILE A 186 3.59 -0.36 -1.43
CA ILE A 186 2.64 -0.74 -2.47
C ILE A 186 2.90 0.00 -3.80
N ILE A 187 3.37 1.26 -3.75
CA ILE A 187 3.70 2.07 -4.94
C ILE A 187 4.82 1.43 -5.77
N TRP A 188 5.71 0.68 -5.13
CA TRP A 188 6.80 -0.05 -5.78
C TRP A 188 6.42 -1.50 -6.07
N GLN A 189 5.71 -2.14 -5.15
CA GLN A 189 5.27 -3.53 -5.30
C GLN A 189 4.33 -3.70 -6.50
N ARG A 190 3.41 -2.76 -6.70
CA ARG A 190 2.36 -2.86 -7.73
C ARG A 190 2.87 -2.78 -9.17
N PRO A 191 3.74 -1.82 -9.55
CA PRO A 191 4.37 -1.84 -10.88
C PRO A 191 5.17 -3.12 -11.13
N ALA A 192 5.95 -3.59 -10.14
CA ALA A 192 6.71 -4.83 -10.27
C ALA A 192 5.80 -6.04 -10.52
N GLN A 193 4.69 -6.14 -9.77
CA GLN A 193 3.69 -7.18 -9.95
C GLN A 193 3.02 -7.11 -11.34
N ALA A 194 2.66 -5.92 -11.80
CA ALA A 194 2.08 -5.74 -13.14
C ALA A 194 3.06 -6.17 -14.24
N VAL A 195 4.36 -5.87 -14.11
CA VAL A 195 5.39 -6.31 -15.06
C VAL A 195 5.50 -7.84 -15.07
N LEU A 196 5.55 -8.49 -13.90
CA LEU A 196 5.64 -9.95 -13.80
C LEU A 196 4.43 -10.66 -14.41
N ILE A 197 3.22 -10.17 -14.10
CA ILE A 197 1.97 -10.73 -14.64
C ILE A 197 1.86 -10.47 -16.14
N GLY A 198 2.24 -9.27 -16.60
CA GLY A 198 2.27 -8.93 -18.02
C GLY A 198 3.23 -9.81 -18.81
N LEU A 199 4.45 -10.03 -18.28
CA LEU A 199 5.42 -10.96 -18.85
C LEU A 199 4.88 -12.38 -18.92
N ARG A 200 4.23 -12.87 -17.85
CA ARG A 200 3.55 -14.18 -17.85
C ARG A 200 2.53 -14.28 -18.98
N HIS A 201 1.65 -13.29 -19.13
CA HIS A 201 0.65 -13.31 -20.20
C HIS A 201 1.27 -13.27 -21.60
N ALA A 202 2.34 -12.51 -21.80
CA ALA A 202 3.07 -12.48 -23.06
C ALA A 202 3.70 -13.85 -23.37
N LEU A 203 4.38 -14.46 -22.41
CA LEU A 203 4.99 -15.78 -22.55
C LEU A 203 3.94 -16.87 -22.83
N LEU A 204 2.81 -16.86 -22.13
CA LEU A 204 1.71 -17.82 -22.38
C LEU A 204 1.08 -17.66 -23.77
N ARG A 205 1.06 -16.44 -24.33
CA ARG A 205 0.59 -16.20 -25.69
C ARG A 205 1.61 -16.61 -26.76
N LEU A 206 2.90 -16.50 -26.44
CA LEU A 206 4.00 -16.86 -27.35
C LEU A 206 4.34 -18.35 -27.32
N ALA A 207 4.09 -19.05 -26.21
CA ALA A 207 4.42 -20.47 -26.07
C ALA A 207 3.84 -21.36 -27.19
N PRO A 208 2.57 -21.22 -27.61
CA PRO A 208 2.02 -22.02 -28.71
C PRO A 208 2.69 -21.74 -30.07
N ALA A 209 3.26 -20.55 -30.25
CA ALA A 209 3.96 -20.18 -31.48
C ALA A 209 5.41 -20.70 -31.52
N LEU A 210 6.02 -20.95 -30.36
CA LEU A 210 7.37 -21.47 -30.24
C LEU A 210 7.42 -23.00 -30.26
N ASN A 211 6.48 -23.65 -29.58
CA ASN A 211 6.35 -25.10 -29.61
C ASN A 211 4.90 -25.51 -29.25
N PRO A 212 4.14 -26.11 -30.18
CA PRO A 212 2.77 -26.53 -29.92
C PRO A 212 2.65 -27.61 -28.83
N ASP A 213 3.71 -28.36 -28.55
CA ASP A 213 3.72 -29.38 -27.47
C ASP A 213 3.85 -28.75 -26.08
N TRP A 214 4.29 -27.49 -25.98
CA TRP A 214 4.34 -26.74 -24.70
C TRP A 214 2.94 -26.35 -24.19
N VAL A 215 1.90 -26.59 -24.98
CA VAL A 215 0.51 -26.52 -24.52
C VAL A 215 0.23 -27.57 -23.43
N GLN A 216 0.97 -28.69 -23.37
CA GLN A 216 0.94 -29.62 -22.23
C GLN A 216 1.72 -29.07 -21.02
N SER A 217 2.83 -28.36 -21.25
CA SER A 217 3.58 -27.63 -20.22
C SER A 217 2.84 -26.43 -19.63
N ARG A 218 1.69 -26.06 -20.20
CA ARG A 218 0.77 -25.03 -19.67
C ARG A 218 0.44 -25.27 -18.20
N TRP A 219 0.31 -26.53 -17.79
CA TRP A 219 0.09 -26.90 -16.39
C TRP A 219 1.31 -26.59 -15.50
N LEU A 220 2.52 -26.85 -15.99
CA LEU A 220 3.80 -26.56 -15.33
C LEU A 220 4.06 -25.03 -15.22
N CYS A 221 3.72 -24.28 -16.28
CA CYS A 221 3.75 -22.81 -16.26
C CYS A 221 2.63 -22.18 -15.41
N GLU A 222 1.51 -22.88 -15.21
CA GLU A 222 0.42 -22.46 -14.33
C GLU A 222 0.69 -22.82 -12.84
N THR A 223 1.52 -23.83 -12.55
CA THR A 223 1.86 -24.23 -11.17
C THR A 223 3.15 -23.62 -10.62
N LEU A 224 4.15 -23.31 -11.45
CA LEU A 224 5.40 -22.67 -11.01
C LEU A 224 5.32 -21.13 -10.94
N ALA A 225 4.22 -20.51 -11.38
CA ALA A 225 4.01 -19.05 -11.44
C ALA A 225 2.84 -18.56 -10.58
#